data_AF-A0A2H3JHD2-F1
#
_entry.id   AF-A0A2H3JHD2-F1
#
_cell.length_a   1.000
_cell.length_b   1.000
_cell.length_c   1.000
_cell.angle_alpha   90.00
_cell.angle_beta   90.00
_cell.angle_gamma   90.00
#
_symmetry.space_group_name_H-M   'P 1'
#
loop_
_entity.id
_entity.type
_entity.pdbx_description
1 polymer ?
#
loop_
_entity_poly.entity_id
_entity_poly.type
_entity_poly.pdbx_seq_one_letter_code
_entity_poly.pdbx_strand_id
1 'polypeptide(L)'
;MSATATQFVMLDKNGQEIKTVGFERFGFDCEAPLDVVRSLYLRPHYVRSANSTSPKPGEQSEEDFQSNSIYYPDTKSISYTTLTRFPPVKLLPPEKRKRVLVTGGAGFVGSHLVDRLMLLGHEVTVLDNFFTGSKTTVSHWVGHPNFELVRHDVVEPYMTECDQIYHLACPASPPHYQFNAVKTVKTSFLGTLNMLGLAKRTKARFLITSTSEVYGDPEVHPQPEDYWGHVNPIGPRACYDEGKRVAETLTYGYHRQNGVDVRVARIFNTYGPRMNPYDGRVVSNFIIQALRGEDMTVYGDGKQTRSFQFIHDLIDGLIALMNSDETRPVNIGNGDEFTIGEFAELVREVVEKVQTEDGEPPKRHVQIVYKPMPTDDPQKRRPDTTRAKQVLDWQPRWSVRMGLEEMVRYYKAKMAEGSI
;
A
#
# COMPACT_ATOMS: atom_id res chain seq x y z
N MET A 1 -5.33 30.29 15.32
CA MET A 1 -5.63 29.82 16.70
C MET A 1 -5.17 28.39 16.76
N SER A 2 -4.33 28.06 17.74
CA SER A 2 -3.77 26.72 17.95
C SER A 2 -4.93 25.74 18.20
N ALA A 3 -5.26 24.92 17.19
CA ALA A 3 -6.10 23.75 17.40
C ALA A 3 -5.22 22.75 18.16
N THR A 4 -5.47 22.61 19.45
CA THR A 4 -4.94 21.51 20.27
C THR A 4 -5.23 20.22 19.51
N ALA A 5 -4.17 19.58 18.98
CA ALA A 5 -4.29 18.31 18.29
C ALA A 5 -4.89 17.30 19.26
N THR A 6 -6.17 16.98 19.08
CA THR A 6 -6.84 15.91 19.80
C THR A 6 -6.00 14.66 19.60
N GLN A 7 -5.39 14.13 20.66
CA GLN A 7 -4.63 12.88 20.60
C GLN A 7 -5.60 11.78 20.16
N PHE A 8 -5.57 11.42 18.87
CA PHE A 8 -6.37 10.37 18.29
C PHE A 8 -5.91 9.02 18.87
N VAL A 9 -6.67 8.48 19.81
CA VAL A 9 -6.47 7.13 20.35
C VAL A 9 -7.03 6.13 19.35
N MET A 10 -6.16 5.37 18.69
CA MET A 10 -6.54 4.29 17.78
C MET A 10 -6.74 3.01 18.58
N LEU A 11 -7.95 2.49 18.66
CA LEU A 11 -8.23 1.22 19.37
C LEU A 11 -8.36 0.07 18.38
N ASP A 12 -7.68 -1.04 18.63
CA ASP A 12 -7.80 -2.27 17.86
C ASP A 12 -9.18 -2.93 18.04
N LYS A 13 -9.41 -4.05 17.35
CA LYS A 13 -10.65 -4.84 17.45
C LYS A 13 -11.01 -5.33 18.86
N ASN A 14 -10.05 -5.32 19.79
CA ASN A 14 -10.23 -5.72 21.19
C ASN A 14 -10.31 -4.51 22.14
N GLY A 15 -10.32 -3.28 21.62
CA GLY A 15 -10.33 -2.05 22.42
C GLY A 15 -8.96 -1.65 22.97
N GLN A 16 -7.86 -2.21 22.46
CA GLN A 16 -6.50 -1.86 22.89
C GLN A 16 -5.89 -0.77 22.01
N GLU A 17 -5.20 0.19 22.62
CA GLU A 17 -4.57 1.27 21.89
C GLU A 17 -3.42 0.77 20.98
N ILE A 18 -3.46 1.11 19.70
CA ILE A 18 -2.41 0.86 18.72
C ILE A 18 -1.44 2.05 18.74
N LYS A 19 -0.31 1.88 19.42
CA LYS A 19 0.80 2.86 19.44
C LYS A 19 1.88 2.58 18.41
N THR A 20 2.01 1.31 18.02
CA THR A 20 3.04 0.84 17.10
C THR A 20 2.46 -0.12 16.07
N VAL A 21 3.10 -0.12 14.90
CA VAL A 21 2.88 -1.09 13.83
C VAL A 21 4.10 -2.02 13.77
N GLY A 22 3.92 -3.24 13.27
CA GLY A 22 4.95 -4.28 13.29
C GLY A 22 4.98 -5.10 14.57
N PHE A 23 6.03 -5.90 14.68
CA PHE A 23 6.29 -6.84 15.77
C PHE A 23 7.77 -7.27 15.74
N GLU A 24 8.23 -7.90 16.81
CA GLU A 24 9.51 -8.59 16.87
C GLU A 24 9.31 -10.09 16.67
N ARG A 25 9.65 -10.60 15.48
CA ARG A 25 9.52 -12.04 15.14
C ARG A 25 10.60 -12.49 14.19
N PHE A 26 10.92 -13.79 14.23
CA PHE A 26 11.92 -14.41 13.36
C PHE A 26 13.30 -13.72 13.41
N GLY A 27 13.66 -13.17 14.58
CA GLY A 27 14.90 -12.41 14.77
C GLY A 27 14.92 -11.05 14.06
N PHE A 28 13.77 -10.56 13.60
CA PHE A 28 13.60 -9.29 12.92
C PHE A 28 12.60 -8.41 13.69
N ASP A 29 13.13 -7.38 14.37
CA ASP A 29 12.32 -6.32 14.98
C ASP A 29 11.87 -5.35 13.89
N CYS A 30 10.59 -5.43 13.51
CA CYS A 30 9.98 -4.50 12.57
C CYS A 30 9.07 -3.45 13.23
N GLU A 31 9.12 -3.29 14.56
CA GLU A 31 8.26 -2.35 15.27
C GLU A 31 8.63 -0.90 14.96
N ALA A 32 7.63 -0.10 14.62
CA ALA A 32 7.76 1.33 14.34
C ALA A 32 6.64 2.14 15.01
N PRO A 33 6.94 3.34 15.56
CA PRO A 33 5.93 4.24 16.13
C PRO A 33 4.87 4.65 15.10
N LEU A 34 3.60 4.49 15.46
CA LEU A 34 2.48 4.74 14.54
C LEU A 34 2.38 6.23 14.16
N ASP A 35 2.60 7.13 15.12
CA ASP A 35 2.66 8.58 14.91
C ASP A 35 3.69 8.95 13.85
N VAL A 36 4.92 8.41 13.95
CA VAL A 36 5.98 8.65 12.97
C VAL A 36 5.56 8.14 11.59
N VAL A 37 5.03 6.92 11.50
CA VAL A 37 4.59 6.34 10.22
C VAL A 37 3.44 7.14 9.59
N ARG A 38 2.45 7.54 10.39
CA ARG A 38 1.32 8.40 9.97
C ARG A 38 1.80 9.72 9.40
N SER A 39 2.81 10.30 10.05
CA SER A 39 3.38 11.57 9.65
C SER A 39 3.98 11.56 8.23
N LEU A 40 4.43 10.40 7.74
CA LEU A 40 5.04 10.27 6.41
C LEU A 40 4.02 10.32 5.26
N TYR A 41 2.75 10.05 5.52
CA TYR A 41 1.70 10.08 4.48
C TYR A 41 0.61 11.12 4.73
N LEU A 42 0.34 11.54 5.97
CA LEU A 42 -0.66 12.58 6.26
C LEU A 42 -0.14 14.01 6.09
N ARG A 43 1.18 14.21 6.09
CA ARG A 43 1.76 15.55 5.95
C ARG A 43 1.64 16.07 4.50
N PRO A 44 1.33 17.36 4.31
CA PRO A 44 1.29 17.96 2.99
C PRO A 44 2.64 17.88 2.28
N HIS A 45 2.61 17.80 0.94
CA HIS A 45 3.86 17.83 0.14
C HIS A 45 4.57 19.19 0.20
N TYR A 46 3.84 20.25 0.56
CA TYR A 46 4.34 21.60 0.71
C TYR A 46 4.30 21.98 2.19
N VAL A 47 5.46 22.29 2.76
CA VAL A 47 5.61 22.47 4.21
C VAL A 47 4.99 23.80 4.67
N ARG A 48 4.93 24.82 3.79
CA ARG A 48 4.43 26.16 4.15
C ARG A 48 3.73 26.84 2.98
N SER A 49 2.56 27.42 3.26
CA SER A 49 2.03 28.51 2.43
C SER A 49 2.77 29.78 2.80
N ALA A 50 3.09 30.66 1.85
CA ALA A 50 3.79 31.93 2.13
C ALA A 50 3.11 32.79 3.24
N ASN A 51 1.82 32.57 3.51
CA ASN A 51 1.02 33.28 4.51
C ASN A 51 1.01 32.63 5.91
N SER A 52 1.66 31.47 6.13
CA SER A 52 1.70 30.83 7.46
C SER A 52 2.81 31.42 8.34
N THR A 53 2.46 31.88 9.53
CA THR A 53 3.42 32.33 10.57
C THR A 53 4.44 31.25 10.91
N SER A 54 5.73 31.59 10.81
CA SER A 54 6.87 30.73 11.15
C SER A 54 6.80 30.20 12.60
N PRO A 55 7.23 28.95 12.89
CA PRO A 55 7.52 28.53 14.26
C PRO A 55 8.68 29.36 14.84
N LYS A 56 8.67 29.58 16.15
CA LYS A 56 9.78 30.24 16.87
C LYS A 56 11.04 29.36 16.80
N PRO A 57 12.26 29.94 16.71
CA PRO A 57 13.49 29.14 16.73
C PRO A 57 13.64 28.47 18.10
N GLY A 58 13.63 27.13 18.16
CA GLY A 58 13.96 26.38 19.39
C GLY A 58 12.98 25.26 19.77
N GLU A 59 11.81 25.16 19.17
CA GLU A 59 10.89 24.03 19.36
C GLU A 59 11.14 22.99 18.26
N GLN A 60 11.53 21.77 18.62
CA GLN A 60 11.52 20.63 17.70
C GLN A 60 10.06 20.31 17.39
N SER A 61 9.50 20.93 16.35
CA SER A 61 8.23 20.48 15.80
C SER A 61 8.51 19.34 14.82
N GLU A 62 7.60 18.39 14.84
CA GLU A 62 7.53 17.27 13.91
C GLU A 62 7.66 17.71 12.42
N GLU A 63 7.38 18.97 12.10
CA GLU A 63 7.35 19.61 10.78
C GLU A 63 8.73 19.75 10.08
N ASP A 64 9.83 19.40 10.74
CA ASP A 64 11.19 19.71 10.26
C ASP A 64 11.77 18.72 9.23
N PHE A 65 11.11 17.61 8.91
CA PHE A 65 11.70 16.46 8.21
C PHE A 65 11.31 16.28 6.72
N GLN A 66 11.46 17.31 5.87
CA GLN A 66 11.44 17.21 4.39
C GLN A 66 12.24 18.36 3.74
N SER A 67 12.41 18.31 2.42
CA SER A 67 12.79 19.51 1.65
C SER A 67 11.69 20.56 1.79
N ASN A 68 11.94 21.68 2.48
CA ASN A 68 10.91 22.70 2.62
C ASN A 68 10.64 23.29 1.24
N SER A 69 9.42 23.11 0.76
CA SER A 69 8.91 23.80 -0.42
C SER A 69 7.84 24.79 0.02
N ILE A 70 7.97 26.04 -0.45
CA ILE A 70 7.05 27.13 -0.14
C ILE A 70 6.16 27.32 -1.35
N TYR A 71 4.86 27.11 -1.16
CA TYR A 71 3.85 27.42 -2.17
C TYR A 71 3.44 28.89 -2.06
N TYR A 72 3.41 29.57 -3.20
CA TYR A 72 2.98 30.96 -3.36
C TYR A 72 1.63 30.98 -4.08
N PRO A 73 0.50 31.11 -3.35
CA PRO A 73 -0.84 31.02 -3.93
C PRO A 73 -1.09 32.06 -5.03
N ASP A 74 -0.60 33.28 -4.83
CA ASP A 74 -0.84 34.42 -5.72
C ASP A 74 -0.22 34.21 -7.11
N THR A 75 0.96 33.60 -7.16
CA THR A 75 1.70 33.32 -8.40
C THR A 75 1.55 31.87 -8.86
N LYS A 76 0.85 31.02 -8.09
CA LYS A 76 0.80 29.55 -8.27
C LYS A 76 2.17 28.93 -8.49
N SER A 77 3.20 29.43 -7.79
CA SER A 77 4.58 28.96 -7.92
C SER A 77 5.09 28.29 -6.64
N ILE A 78 6.17 27.52 -6.77
CA ILE A 78 6.79 26.79 -5.65
C ILE A 78 8.28 27.14 -5.61
N SER A 79 8.80 27.45 -4.42
CA SER A 79 10.24 27.56 -4.16
C SER A 79 10.73 26.36 -3.36
N TYR A 80 11.90 25.83 -3.68
CA TYR A 80 12.51 24.67 -3.00
C TYR A 80 13.70 25.12 -2.16
N THR A 81 13.76 24.71 -0.89
CA THR A 81 14.92 24.95 -0.01
C THR A 81 15.88 23.76 -0.01
N THR A 82 17.14 24.01 0.31
CA THR A 82 18.24 23.04 0.25
C THR A 82 18.51 22.29 1.56
N LEU A 83 17.90 22.68 2.67
CA LEU A 83 18.04 21.96 3.95
C LEU A 83 17.01 20.83 4.02
N THR A 84 17.48 19.59 3.87
CA THR A 84 16.65 18.39 4.07
C THR A 84 17.03 17.79 5.42
N ARG A 85 16.07 17.70 6.35
CA ARG A 85 16.21 16.79 7.49
C ARG A 85 15.35 15.56 7.20
N PHE A 86 15.83 14.41 7.66
CA PHE A 86 15.13 13.15 7.48
C PHE A 86 14.50 12.69 8.79
N PRO A 87 13.37 11.97 8.74
CA PRO A 87 12.81 11.34 9.93
C PRO A 87 13.88 10.49 10.63
N PRO A 88 13.89 10.45 11.98
CA PRO A 88 14.83 9.61 12.71
C PRO A 88 14.61 8.14 12.34
N VAL A 89 15.68 7.45 11.96
CA VAL A 89 15.70 6.02 11.64
C VAL A 89 16.50 5.25 12.69
N LYS A 90 16.18 3.97 12.92
CA LYS A 90 16.97 3.12 13.83
C LYS A 90 18.42 3.03 13.33
N LEU A 91 19.39 3.17 14.24
CA LEU A 91 20.79 2.91 13.92
C LEU A 91 21.08 1.41 14.08
N LEU A 92 21.17 0.70 12.96
CA LEU A 92 21.55 -0.71 12.96
C LEU A 92 23.06 -0.88 12.82
N PRO A 93 23.69 -1.81 13.58
CA PRO A 93 25.05 -2.22 13.31
C PRO A 93 25.13 -2.95 11.96
N PRO A 94 26.30 -2.95 11.27
CA PRO A 94 26.43 -3.46 9.91
C PRO A 94 25.90 -4.89 9.72
N GLU A 95 26.09 -5.78 10.70
CA GLU A 95 25.65 -7.18 10.64
C GLU A 95 24.13 -7.38 10.70
N LYS A 96 23.39 -6.42 11.27
CA LYS A 96 21.91 -6.44 11.33
C LYS A 96 21.27 -5.64 10.21
N ARG A 97 22.03 -4.74 9.56
CA ARG A 97 21.56 -3.96 8.42
C ARG A 97 21.41 -4.87 7.20
N LYS A 98 20.41 -4.58 6.37
CA LYS A 98 20.11 -5.32 5.14
C LYS A 98 20.04 -4.33 3.99
N ARG A 99 20.49 -4.76 2.82
CA ARG A 99 20.31 -4.08 1.54
C ARG A 99 19.05 -4.63 0.87
N VAL A 100 18.03 -3.81 0.80
CA VAL A 100 16.68 -4.20 0.40
C VAL A 100 16.31 -3.52 -0.90
N LEU A 101 16.05 -4.31 -1.93
CA LEU A 101 15.54 -3.84 -3.21
C LEU A 101 14.01 -3.91 -3.23
N VAL A 102 13.35 -2.79 -3.52
CA VAL A 102 11.89 -2.71 -3.66
C VAL A 102 11.53 -2.27 -5.08
N THR A 103 11.07 -3.20 -5.90
CA THR A 103 10.54 -2.85 -7.24
C THR A 103 9.09 -2.41 -7.11
N GLY A 104 8.68 -1.33 -7.78
CA GLY A 104 7.34 -0.73 -7.57
C GLY A 104 7.26 0.04 -6.24
N GLY A 105 8.41 0.43 -5.68
CA GLY A 105 8.51 1.10 -4.38
C GLY A 105 7.94 2.52 -4.36
N ALA A 106 7.67 3.14 -5.53
CA ALA A 106 6.98 4.43 -5.61
C ALA A 106 5.47 4.29 -5.87
N GLY A 107 4.93 3.07 -5.80
CA GLY A 107 3.49 2.82 -5.82
C GLY A 107 2.85 2.90 -4.43
N PHE A 108 1.54 2.64 -4.36
CA PHE A 108 0.77 2.64 -3.12
C PHE A 108 1.41 1.73 -2.06
N VAL A 109 1.39 0.40 -2.24
CA VAL A 109 1.92 -0.54 -1.24
C VAL A 109 3.43 -0.38 -1.05
N GLY A 110 4.17 -0.22 -2.16
CA GLY A 110 5.62 -0.11 -2.13
C GLY A 110 6.14 1.06 -1.31
N SER A 111 5.48 2.23 -1.38
CA SER A 111 5.94 3.41 -0.63
C SER A 111 5.79 3.26 0.88
N HIS A 112 4.74 2.56 1.35
CA HIS A 112 4.57 2.24 2.78
C HIS A 112 5.59 1.20 3.25
N LEU A 113 5.92 0.21 2.40
CA LEU A 113 6.99 -0.74 2.69
C LEU A 113 8.35 -0.03 2.80
N VAL A 114 8.65 0.88 1.87
CA VAL A 114 9.87 1.71 1.88
C VAL A 114 9.95 2.50 3.18
N ASP A 115 8.88 3.19 3.58
CA ASP A 115 8.85 3.95 4.84
C ASP A 115 9.18 3.08 6.03
N ARG A 116 8.60 1.88 6.12
CA ARG A 116 8.87 0.95 7.22
C ARG A 116 10.32 0.47 7.20
N LEU A 117 10.86 0.05 6.06
CA LEU A 117 12.25 -0.41 5.95
C LEU A 117 13.26 0.71 6.28
N MET A 118 12.96 1.94 5.87
CA MET A 118 13.77 3.12 6.18
C MET A 118 13.78 3.42 7.68
N LEU A 119 12.61 3.49 8.33
CA LEU A 119 12.50 3.71 9.78
C LEU A 119 13.22 2.62 10.59
N LEU A 120 13.26 1.39 10.07
CA LEU A 120 13.98 0.26 10.68
C LEU A 120 15.51 0.32 10.49
N GLY A 121 16.03 1.27 9.71
CA GLY A 121 17.47 1.50 9.58
C GLY A 121 18.17 0.68 8.50
N HIS A 122 17.41 0.09 7.57
CA HIS A 122 17.96 -0.67 6.43
C HIS A 122 18.40 0.25 5.29
N GLU A 123 19.19 -0.30 4.36
CA GLU A 123 19.54 0.34 3.09
C GLU A 123 18.50 -0.06 2.04
N VAL A 124 17.81 0.90 1.45
CA VAL A 124 16.66 0.67 0.57
C VAL A 124 16.91 1.27 -0.80
N THR A 125 16.92 0.42 -1.82
CA THR A 125 16.93 0.82 -3.24
C THR A 125 15.55 0.61 -3.83
N VAL A 126 14.96 1.65 -4.42
CA VAL A 126 13.66 1.59 -5.11
C VAL A 126 13.87 1.58 -6.61
N LEU A 127 13.27 0.60 -7.29
CA LEU A 127 13.13 0.60 -8.76
C LEU A 127 11.69 0.93 -9.12
N ASP A 128 11.46 2.00 -9.87
CA ASP A 128 10.13 2.34 -10.38
C ASP A 128 10.22 3.04 -11.74
N ASN A 129 9.31 2.69 -12.67
CA ASN A 129 9.23 3.36 -13.97
C ASN A 129 8.22 4.53 -13.97
N PHE A 130 7.49 4.71 -12.88
CA PHE A 130 6.43 5.70 -12.65
C PHE A 130 5.24 5.56 -13.61
N PHE A 131 4.95 4.33 -14.08
CA PHE A 131 3.76 4.09 -14.90
C PHE A 131 2.47 4.36 -14.11
N THR A 132 2.39 3.87 -12.86
CA THR A 132 1.30 4.18 -11.92
C THR A 132 1.79 4.73 -10.58
N GLY A 133 3.09 4.66 -10.31
CA GLY A 133 3.72 5.23 -9.11
C GLY A 133 4.01 6.73 -9.27
N SER A 134 4.36 7.40 -8.18
CA SER A 134 4.74 8.82 -8.19
C SER A 134 6.02 9.04 -7.41
N LYS A 135 6.91 9.91 -7.92
CA LYS A 135 8.11 10.33 -7.18
C LYS A 135 7.76 10.96 -5.82
N THR A 136 6.62 11.62 -5.71
CA THR A 136 6.19 12.33 -4.49
C THR A 136 5.86 11.40 -3.32
N THR A 137 5.64 10.10 -3.55
CA THR A 137 5.31 9.15 -2.47
C THR A 137 6.52 8.71 -1.67
N VAL A 138 7.74 8.92 -2.18
CA VAL A 138 9.01 8.54 -1.55
C VAL A 138 10.03 9.69 -1.52
N SER A 139 9.63 10.89 -1.92
CA SER A 139 10.55 12.03 -2.08
C SER A 139 11.20 12.48 -0.78
N HIS A 140 10.55 12.22 0.37
CA HIS A 140 11.06 12.54 1.70
C HIS A 140 12.30 11.73 2.09
N TRP A 141 12.61 10.65 1.38
CA TRP A 141 13.85 9.89 1.58
C TRP A 141 14.97 10.25 0.59
N VAL A 142 14.68 11.03 -0.46
CA VAL A 142 15.68 11.35 -1.49
C VAL A 142 16.82 12.17 -0.87
N GLY A 143 18.05 11.65 -0.99
CA GLY A 143 19.25 12.22 -0.39
C GLY A 143 19.63 11.62 0.96
N HIS A 144 18.79 10.77 1.56
CA HIS A 144 19.15 10.04 2.78
C HIS A 144 20.25 9.01 2.44
N PRO A 145 21.31 8.84 3.26
CA PRO A 145 22.44 7.96 2.95
C PRO A 145 22.06 6.49 2.75
N ASN A 146 20.96 6.04 3.36
CA ASN A 146 20.44 4.67 3.21
C ASN A 146 19.39 4.52 2.10
N PHE A 147 19.11 5.55 1.28
CA PHE A 147 18.04 5.50 0.29
C PHE A 147 18.53 5.82 -1.12
N GLU A 148 18.13 4.99 -2.08
CA GLU A 148 18.38 5.22 -3.50
C GLU A 148 17.08 5.06 -4.30
N LEU A 149 16.78 6.03 -5.17
CA LEU A 149 15.65 5.95 -6.11
C LEU A 149 16.17 5.85 -7.54
N VAL A 150 15.88 4.73 -8.19
CA VAL A 150 16.30 4.47 -9.57
C VAL A 150 15.07 4.41 -10.47
N ARG A 151 15.06 5.27 -11.49
CA ARG A 151 14.05 5.20 -12.55
C ARG A 151 14.39 4.03 -13.46
N HIS A 152 13.75 2.88 -13.25
CA HIS A 152 14.06 1.65 -13.96
C HIS A 152 12.79 0.83 -14.21
N ASP A 153 12.70 0.22 -15.39
CA ASP A 153 11.62 -0.71 -15.74
C ASP A 153 12.09 -2.14 -15.56
N VAL A 154 11.40 -2.92 -14.73
CA VAL A 154 11.83 -4.28 -14.37
C VAL A 154 11.89 -5.24 -15.56
N VAL A 155 11.26 -4.92 -16.70
CA VAL A 155 11.42 -5.72 -17.93
C VAL A 155 12.84 -5.69 -18.48
N GLU A 156 13.62 -4.67 -18.10
CA GLU A 156 15.04 -4.56 -18.42
C GLU A 156 15.89 -5.13 -17.26
N PRO A 157 16.98 -5.85 -17.56
CA PRO A 157 17.91 -6.33 -16.54
C PRO A 157 18.45 -5.20 -15.65
N TYR A 158 18.61 -5.47 -14.36
CA TYR A 158 19.21 -4.55 -13.40
C TYR A 158 20.20 -5.31 -12.51
N MET A 159 21.38 -4.72 -12.30
CA MET A 159 22.45 -5.32 -11.54
C MET A 159 22.77 -4.45 -10.32
N THR A 160 22.53 -5.00 -9.13
CA THR A 160 22.95 -4.45 -7.85
C THR A 160 23.22 -5.59 -6.87
N GLU A 161 23.88 -5.29 -5.75
CA GLU A 161 24.06 -6.22 -4.65
C GLU A 161 22.98 -5.97 -3.58
N CYS A 162 22.23 -7.01 -3.22
CA CYS A 162 21.14 -6.93 -2.25
C CYS A 162 20.98 -8.23 -1.48
N ASP A 163 20.37 -8.14 -0.30
CA ASP A 163 20.12 -9.28 0.60
C ASP A 163 18.65 -9.72 0.53
N GLN A 164 17.74 -8.79 0.24
CA GLN A 164 16.31 -9.03 0.10
C GLN A 164 15.74 -8.28 -1.11
N ILE A 165 14.79 -8.90 -1.82
CA ILE A 165 14.05 -8.30 -2.92
C ILE A 165 12.55 -8.41 -2.62
N TYR A 166 11.87 -7.27 -2.47
CA TYR A 166 10.42 -7.19 -2.46
C TYR A 166 9.95 -6.79 -3.87
N HIS A 167 9.40 -7.75 -4.61
CA HIS A 167 8.98 -7.57 -5.98
C HIS A 167 7.49 -7.19 -6.08
N LEU A 168 7.23 -5.87 -6.06
CA LEU A 168 5.87 -5.29 -6.13
C LEU A 168 5.52 -4.68 -7.49
N ALA A 169 6.45 -4.59 -8.44
CA ALA A 169 6.25 -3.90 -9.71
C ALA A 169 5.24 -4.63 -10.61
N CYS A 170 4.00 -4.12 -10.66
CA CYS A 170 2.95 -4.52 -11.60
C CYS A 170 1.78 -3.52 -11.49
N PRO A 171 1.16 -3.06 -12.60
CA PRO A 171 -0.09 -2.30 -12.52
C PRO A 171 -1.18 -3.15 -11.82
N ALA A 172 -1.88 -2.58 -10.85
CA ALA A 172 -2.74 -3.36 -9.94
C ALA A 172 -4.25 -3.09 -10.06
N SER A 173 -4.67 -1.95 -10.60
CA SER A 173 -6.10 -1.63 -10.74
C SER A 173 -6.64 -2.06 -12.11
N PRO A 174 -7.91 -2.52 -12.19
CA PRO A 174 -8.48 -2.97 -13.47
C PRO A 174 -8.36 -1.98 -14.62
N PRO A 175 -8.65 -0.69 -14.45
CA PRO A 175 -8.44 0.28 -15.53
C PRO A 175 -6.98 0.33 -16.00
N HIS A 176 -6.01 0.30 -15.09
CA HIS A 176 -4.59 0.46 -15.42
C HIS A 176 -3.95 -0.78 -16.05
N TYR A 177 -4.24 -1.98 -15.55
CA TYR A 177 -3.63 -3.19 -16.12
C TYR A 177 -4.28 -3.60 -17.45
N GLN A 178 -5.54 -3.24 -17.67
CA GLN A 178 -6.23 -3.47 -18.95
C GLN A 178 -5.83 -2.45 -20.01
N PHE A 179 -5.49 -1.21 -19.62
CA PHE A 179 -5.06 -0.15 -20.53
C PHE A 179 -3.92 -0.59 -21.46
N ASN A 180 -2.97 -1.37 -20.95
CA ASN A 180 -1.92 -1.98 -21.76
C ASN A 180 -1.66 -3.43 -21.33
N ALA A 181 -2.56 -4.33 -21.72
CA ALA A 181 -2.49 -5.76 -21.41
C ALA A 181 -1.13 -6.39 -21.75
N VAL A 182 -0.53 -6.04 -22.90
CA VAL A 182 0.78 -6.57 -23.30
C VAL A 182 1.89 -6.13 -22.34
N LYS A 183 1.89 -4.86 -21.92
CA LYS A 183 2.86 -4.36 -20.94
C LYS A 183 2.66 -5.01 -19.58
N THR A 184 1.42 -5.21 -19.13
CA THR A 184 1.10 -5.91 -17.88
C THR A 184 1.68 -7.33 -17.86
N VAL A 185 1.50 -8.09 -18.95
CA VAL A 185 2.06 -9.44 -19.08
C VAL A 185 3.60 -9.40 -19.09
N LYS A 186 4.21 -8.50 -19.88
CA LYS A 186 5.67 -8.33 -19.92
C LYS A 186 6.24 -8.00 -18.54
N THR A 187 5.63 -7.08 -17.80
CA THR A 187 6.05 -6.72 -16.45
C THR A 187 5.94 -7.91 -15.50
N SER A 188 4.85 -8.67 -15.54
CA SER A 188 4.65 -9.82 -14.66
C SER A 188 5.56 -11.00 -15.01
N PHE A 189 5.86 -11.22 -16.29
CA PHE A 189 6.72 -12.32 -16.73
C PHE A 189 8.20 -11.94 -16.76
N LEU A 190 8.60 -11.00 -17.62
CA LEU A 190 10.00 -10.59 -17.78
C LEU A 190 10.54 -9.89 -16.53
N GLY A 191 9.69 -9.07 -15.89
CA GLY A 191 10.06 -8.40 -14.64
C GLY A 191 10.38 -9.40 -13.53
N THR A 192 9.52 -10.40 -13.33
CA THR A 192 9.78 -11.47 -12.36
C THR A 192 10.99 -12.32 -12.75
N LEU A 193 11.15 -12.66 -14.04
CA LEU A 193 12.31 -13.42 -14.53
C LEU A 193 13.63 -12.69 -14.24
N ASN A 194 13.71 -11.39 -14.52
CA ASN A 194 14.89 -10.58 -14.26
C ASN A 194 15.21 -10.49 -12.76
N MET A 195 14.20 -10.27 -11.92
CA MET A 195 14.40 -10.16 -10.46
C MET A 195 14.74 -11.49 -9.80
N LEU A 196 14.21 -12.61 -10.29
CA LEU A 196 14.65 -13.95 -9.86
C LEU A 196 16.07 -14.26 -10.31
N GLY A 197 16.45 -13.83 -11.53
CA GLY A 197 17.83 -13.90 -12.01
C GLY A 197 18.81 -13.10 -11.13
N LEU A 198 18.39 -11.91 -10.71
CA LEU A 198 19.11 -11.09 -9.74
C LEU A 198 19.23 -11.80 -8.38
N ALA A 199 18.11 -12.29 -7.83
CA ALA A 199 18.09 -13.01 -6.55
C ALA A 199 19.01 -14.23 -6.56
N LYS A 200 19.00 -15.01 -7.65
CA LYS A 200 19.91 -16.14 -7.84
C LYS A 200 21.38 -15.73 -7.79
N ARG A 201 21.74 -14.61 -8.43
CA ARG A 201 23.13 -14.13 -8.50
C ARG A 201 23.63 -13.65 -7.14
N THR A 202 22.83 -12.85 -6.44
CA THR A 202 23.23 -12.23 -5.17
C THR A 202 22.92 -13.10 -3.95
N LYS A 203 22.21 -14.22 -4.15
CA LYS A 203 21.62 -15.05 -3.09
C LYS A 203 20.62 -14.28 -2.22
N ALA A 204 20.01 -13.24 -2.76
CA ALA A 204 18.98 -12.50 -2.06
C ALA A 204 17.74 -13.36 -1.85
N ARG A 205 17.09 -13.20 -0.69
CA ARG A 205 15.74 -13.73 -0.49
C ARG A 205 14.75 -12.91 -1.31
N PHE A 206 13.88 -13.59 -2.04
CA PHE A 206 12.95 -12.96 -2.99
C PHE A 206 11.50 -13.14 -2.53
N LEU A 207 10.79 -12.04 -2.29
CA LEU A 207 9.35 -12.05 -2.06
C LEU A 207 8.64 -11.48 -3.28
N ILE A 208 7.70 -12.23 -3.84
CA ILE A 208 6.77 -11.72 -4.85
C ILE A 208 5.42 -11.41 -4.23
N THR A 209 4.87 -10.24 -4.60
CA THR A 209 3.47 -9.95 -4.33
C THR A 209 2.59 -10.53 -5.44
N SER A 210 2.05 -11.70 -5.14
CA SER A 210 0.93 -12.28 -5.88
C SER A 210 -0.38 -11.61 -5.45
N THR A 211 -1.50 -12.17 -5.84
CA THR A 211 -2.82 -11.55 -5.72
C THR A 211 -3.90 -12.60 -5.48
N SER A 212 -4.98 -12.21 -4.80
CA SER A 212 -6.20 -13.01 -4.74
C SER A 212 -6.85 -13.27 -6.12
N GLU A 213 -6.52 -12.50 -7.16
CA GLU A 213 -7.01 -12.75 -8.52
C GLU A 213 -6.49 -14.08 -9.11
N VAL A 214 -5.44 -14.70 -8.54
CA VAL A 214 -5.00 -16.04 -8.98
C VAL A 214 -6.05 -17.12 -8.73
N TYR A 215 -7.01 -16.84 -7.82
CA TYR A 215 -8.17 -17.67 -7.56
C TYR A 215 -9.33 -17.45 -8.55
N GLY A 216 -9.32 -16.34 -9.31
CA GLY A 216 -10.32 -16.00 -10.32
C GLY A 216 -11.71 -15.74 -9.74
N ASP A 217 -12.72 -16.41 -10.30
CA ASP A 217 -14.09 -16.49 -9.78
C ASP A 217 -14.24 -17.79 -8.98
N PRO A 218 -13.93 -17.78 -7.68
CA PRO A 218 -13.71 -19.00 -6.91
C PRO A 218 -15.01 -19.78 -6.67
N GLU A 219 -14.95 -21.10 -6.81
CA GLU A 219 -16.05 -22.02 -6.50
C GLU A 219 -16.04 -22.46 -5.02
N VAL A 220 -15.08 -21.95 -4.23
CA VAL A 220 -14.90 -22.23 -2.80
C VAL A 220 -14.87 -20.94 -1.98
N HIS A 221 -15.43 -20.96 -0.77
CA HIS A 221 -15.49 -19.80 0.11
C HIS A 221 -15.38 -20.20 1.60
N PRO A 222 -14.41 -19.66 2.38
CA PRO A 222 -13.33 -18.73 1.97
C PRO A 222 -12.33 -19.38 0.99
N GLN A 223 -11.38 -18.60 0.46
CA GLN A 223 -10.36 -19.09 -0.47
C GLN A 223 -9.07 -19.51 0.27
N PRO A 224 -8.79 -20.81 0.43
CA PRO A 224 -7.52 -21.30 0.97
C PRO A 224 -6.40 -21.32 -0.08
N GLU A 225 -5.13 -21.37 0.35
CA GLU A 225 -3.99 -21.31 -0.58
C GLU A 225 -3.77 -22.56 -1.43
N ASP A 226 -4.40 -23.69 -1.07
CA ASP A 226 -4.38 -24.93 -1.85
C ASP A 226 -5.39 -24.94 -3.00
N TYR A 227 -6.36 -24.02 -3.02
CA TYR A 227 -7.28 -23.86 -4.14
C TYR A 227 -6.54 -23.39 -5.41
N TRP A 228 -6.78 -24.07 -6.53
CA TRP A 228 -6.07 -23.82 -7.79
C TRP A 228 -6.58 -22.60 -8.57
N GLY A 229 -7.78 -22.12 -8.24
CA GLY A 229 -8.41 -21.01 -8.95
C GLY A 229 -9.28 -21.47 -10.13
N HIS A 230 -10.28 -20.64 -10.45
CA HIS A 230 -11.12 -20.78 -11.63
C HIS A 230 -11.02 -19.46 -12.42
N VAL A 231 -10.05 -19.43 -13.35
CA VAL A 231 -9.61 -18.22 -14.05
C VAL A 231 -9.84 -18.39 -15.55
N ASN A 232 -10.42 -17.37 -16.21
CA ASN A 232 -10.55 -17.35 -17.66
C ASN A 232 -9.23 -16.88 -18.31
N PRO A 233 -8.51 -17.75 -19.05
CA PRO A 233 -7.17 -17.43 -19.54
C PRO A 233 -7.14 -16.47 -20.74
N ILE A 234 -8.29 -16.16 -21.34
CA ILE A 234 -8.41 -15.27 -22.51
C ILE A 234 -9.33 -14.07 -22.28
N GLY A 235 -9.88 -13.94 -21.08
CA GLY A 235 -10.73 -12.81 -20.71
C GLY A 235 -9.96 -11.49 -20.66
N PRO A 236 -10.67 -10.34 -20.61
CA PRO A 236 -10.04 -9.02 -20.58
C PRO A 236 -9.12 -8.80 -19.36
N ARG A 237 -9.31 -9.58 -18.29
CA ARG A 237 -8.50 -9.54 -17.06
C ARG A 237 -7.29 -10.48 -17.08
N ALA A 238 -7.23 -11.41 -18.03
CA ALA A 238 -6.23 -12.48 -18.07
C ALA A 238 -4.79 -11.96 -18.11
N CYS A 239 -4.55 -10.77 -18.67
CA CYS A 239 -3.22 -10.15 -18.71
C CYS A 239 -2.60 -9.95 -17.32
N TYR A 240 -3.44 -9.68 -16.31
CA TYR A 240 -3.02 -9.56 -14.91
C TYR A 240 -3.10 -10.93 -14.21
N ASP A 241 -4.22 -11.64 -14.37
CA ASP A 241 -4.50 -12.87 -13.64
C ASP A 241 -3.51 -13.98 -14.01
N GLU A 242 -3.36 -14.28 -15.30
CA GLU A 242 -2.38 -15.26 -15.79
C GLU A 242 -0.95 -14.74 -15.63
N GLY A 243 -0.74 -13.42 -15.76
CA GLY A 243 0.54 -12.77 -15.48
C GLY A 243 1.05 -13.06 -14.06
N LYS A 244 0.17 -12.98 -13.06
CA LYS A 244 0.53 -13.29 -11.67
C LYS A 244 0.64 -14.79 -11.41
N ARG A 245 -0.19 -15.63 -12.04
CA ARG A 245 -0.09 -17.11 -11.95
C ARG A 245 1.23 -17.63 -12.52
N VAL A 246 1.67 -17.12 -13.68
CA VAL A 246 2.97 -17.51 -14.26
C VAL A 246 4.14 -17.00 -13.41
N ALA A 247 3.99 -15.84 -12.76
CA ALA A 247 5.02 -15.30 -11.87
C ALA A 247 5.23 -16.18 -10.61
N GLU A 248 4.17 -16.74 -10.02
CA GLU A 248 4.29 -17.77 -8.96
C GLU A 248 5.01 -19.02 -9.50
N THR A 249 4.65 -19.46 -10.71
CA THR A 249 5.26 -20.63 -11.36
C THR A 249 6.76 -20.45 -11.57
N LEU A 250 7.19 -19.29 -12.08
CA LEU A 250 8.61 -18.94 -12.24
C LEU A 250 9.34 -18.95 -10.89
N THR A 251 8.73 -18.36 -9.86
CA THR A 251 9.29 -18.28 -8.51
C THR A 251 9.60 -19.67 -7.96
N TYR A 252 8.66 -20.61 -8.07
CA TYR A 252 8.88 -21.99 -7.64
C TYR A 252 9.80 -22.79 -8.57
N GLY A 253 9.89 -22.42 -9.86
CA GLY A 253 10.89 -22.96 -10.78
C GLY A 253 12.32 -22.65 -10.30
N TYR A 254 12.61 -21.39 -10.00
CA TYR A 254 13.90 -20.95 -9.46
C TYR A 254 14.19 -21.54 -8.08
N HIS A 255 13.18 -21.67 -7.22
CA HIS A 255 13.34 -22.32 -5.93
C HIS A 255 13.79 -23.79 -6.08
N ARG A 256 13.05 -24.60 -6.84
CA ARG A 256 13.35 -26.04 -7.00
C ARG A 256 14.64 -26.31 -7.77
N GLN A 257 14.92 -25.55 -8.83
CA GLN A 257 16.05 -25.84 -9.73
C GLN A 257 17.33 -25.11 -9.34
N ASN A 258 17.24 -23.98 -8.66
CA ASN A 258 18.40 -23.13 -8.36
C ASN A 258 18.56 -22.80 -6.87
N GLY A 259 17.66 -23.29 -6.00
CA GLY A 259 17.75 -23.04 -4.57
C GLY A 259 17.56 -21.58 -4.17
N VAL A 260 16.90 -20.77 -5.01
CA VAL A 260 16.57 -19.39 -4.64
C VAL A 260 15.62 -19.42 -3.45
N ASP A 261 15.90 -18.62 -2.44
CA ASP A 261 15.07 -18.50 -1.24
C ASP A 261 13.88 -17.59 -1.53
N VAL A 262 12.66 -18.16 -1.58
CA VAL A 262 11.48 -17.47 -2.12
C VAL A 262 10.32 -17.38 -1.14
N ARG A 263 9.56 -16.29 -1.23
CA ARG A 263 8.32 -16.04 -0.49
C ARG A 263 7.23 -15.58 -1.47
N VAL A 264 6.00 -16.05 -1.28
CA VAL A 264 4.86 -15.70 -2.15
C VAL A 264 3.72 -15.19 -1.29
N ALA A 265 3.42 -13.89 -1.39
CA ALA A 265 2.29 -13.27 -0.70
C ALA A 265 1.09 -13.15 -1.66
N ARG A 266 -0.01 -13.85 -1.39
CA ARG A 266 -1.27 -13.66 -2.13
C ARG A 266 -2.09 -12.57 -1.44
N ILE A 267 -1.99 -11.35 -1.99
CA ILE A 267 -2.58 -10.16 -1.38
C ILE A 267 -4.06 -10.05 -1.73
N PHE A 268 -4.89 -9.84 -0.71
CA PHE A 268 -6.32 -9.51 -0.87
C PHE A 268 -6.53 -8.00 -0.89
N ASN A 269 -7.75 -7.56 -1.19
CA ASN A 269 -8.10 -6.16 -1.41
C ASN A 269 -7.58 -5.27 -0.26
N THR A 270 -6.56 -4.47 -0.57
CA THR A 270 -5.91 -3.57 0.38
C THR A 270 -6.22 -2.12 0.03
N TYR A 271 -6.43 -1.29 1.05
CA TYR A 271 -6.69 0.14 0.93
C TYR A 271 -5.92 0.95 1.97
N GLY A 272 -5.83 2.26 1.73
CA GLY A 272 -5.17 3.20 2.64
C GLY A 272 -4.60 4.43 1.93
N PRO A 273 -3.95 5.32 2.69
CA PRO A 273 -3.27 6.50 2.16
C PRO A 273 -2.31 6.19 1.01
N ARG A 274 -2.14 7.12 0.06
CA ARG A 274 -1.40 6.97 -1.21
C ARG A 274 -2.01 6.02 -2.24
N MET A 275 -3.13 5.36 -1.95
CA MET A 275 -3.94 4.72 -2.99
C MET A 275 -4.46 5.78 -3.96
N ASN A 276 -4.33 5.54 -5.27
CA ASN A 276 -4.77 6.49 -6.29
C ASN A 276 -6.29 6.78 -6.12
N PRO A 277 -6.72 8.06 -6.03
CA PRO A 277 -8.14 8.39 -5.88
C PRO A 277 -9.00 7.98 -7.08
N TYR A 278 -8.39 7.90 -8.27
CA TYR A 278 -9.00 7.47 -9.53
C TYR A 278 -8.67 6.02 -9.88
N ASP A 279 -8.28 5.23 -8.88
CA ASP A 279 -7.93 3.82 -9.04
C ASP A 279 -9.06 2.98 -9.67
N GLY A 280 -10.31 3.39 -9.46
CA GLY A 280 -11.51 2.76 -10.00
C GLY A 280 -12.12 1.69 -9.10
N ARG A 281 -11.45 1.31 -7.99
CA ARG A 281 -12.00 0.41 -6.96
C ARG A 281 -12.98 1.13 -6.03
N VAL A 282 -13.83 0.33 -5.37
CA VAL A 282 -14.97 0.80 -4.58
C VAL A 282 -14.59 1.76 -3.44
N VAL A 283 -13.48 1.48 -2.72
CA VAL A 283 -13.05 2.28 -1.56
C VAL A 283 -12.74 3.73 -1.94
N SER A 284 -11.91 3.95 -2.96
CA SER A 284 -11.52 5.28 -3.39
C SER A 284 -12.69 6.04 -4.00
N ASN A 285 -13.49 5.38 -4.85
CA ASN A 285 -14.64 6.02 -5.51
C ASN A 285 -15.66 6.52 -4.48
N PHE A 286 -16.01 5.70 -3.50
CA PHE A 286 -16.97 6.06 -2.45
C PHE A 286 -16.48 7.24 -1.60
N ILE A 287 -15.23 7.22 -1.16
CA ILE A 287 -14.68 8.33 -0.37
C ILE A 287 -14.65 9.63 -1.19
N ILE A 288 -14.19 9.58 -2.45
CA ILE A 288 -14.10 10.78 -3.30
C ILE A 288 -15.49 11.33 -3.63
N GLN A 289 -16.45 10.47 -3.97
CA GLN A 289 -17.84 10.89 -4.21
C GLN A 289 -18.42 11.56 -2.96
N ALA A 290 -18.31 10.92 -1.80
CA ALA A 290 -18.80 11.48 -0.54
C ALA A 290 -18.13 12.82 -0.19
N LEU A 291 -16.80 12.93 -0.32
CA LEU A 291 -16.06 14.17 -0.04
C LEU A 291 -16.43 15.31 -0.99
N ARG A 292 -16.73 15.01 -2.26
CA ARG A 292 -17.21 16.00 -3.25
C ARG A 292 -18.70 16.33 -3.09
N GLY A 293 -19.40 15.60 -2.23
CA GLY A 293 -20.86 15.68 -2.12
C GLY A 293 -21.55 15.19 -3.39
N GLU A 294 -21.02 14.18 -4.07
CA GLU A 294 -21.60 13.47 -5.21
C GLU A 294 -22.25 12.15 -4.75
N ASP A 295 -23.29 11.67 -5.44
CA ASP A 295 -23.96 10.42 -5.07
C ASP A 295 -23.02 9.21 -5.21
N MET A 296 -23.06 8.33 -4.21
CA MET A 296 -22.21 7.14 -4.15
C MET A 296 -22.77 6.04 -5.04
N THR A 297 -21.98 5.56 -5.99
CA THR A 297 -22.46 4.62 -7.02
C THR A 297 -22.16 3.16 -6.68
N VAL A 298 -23.16 2.40 -6.25
CA VAL A 298 -23.08 0.94 -6.08
C VAL A 298 -23.43 0.25 -7.40
N TYR A 299 -22.58 -0.65 -7.88
CA TYR A 299 -22.92 -1.48 -9.03
C TYR A 299 -23.55 -2.81 -8.56
N GLY A 300 -24.58 -3.30 -9.24
CA GLY A 300 -25.39 -4.45 -8.83
C GLY A 300 -26.47 -4.08 -7.80
N ASP A 301 -26.88 -5.05 -6.99
CA ASP A 301 -27.86 -4.87 -5.91
C ASP A 301 -27.20 -4.57 -4.54
N GLY A 302 -25.87 -4.47 -4.51
CA GLY A 302 -25.09 -4.16 -3.31
C GLY A 302 -24.87 -5.35 -2.37
N LYS A 303 -25.40 -6.54 -2.68
CA LYS A 303 -25.28 -7.74 -1.84
C LYS A 303 -23.99 -8.52 -2.06
N GLN A 304 -23.27 -8.24 -3.13
CA GLN A 304 -21.94 -8.80 -3.35
C GLN A 304 -21.01 -8.40 -2.21
N THR A 305 -20.10 -9.30 -1.86
CA THR A 305 -19.28 -9.12 -0.65
C THR A 305 -17.81 -8.94 -0.98
N ARG A 306 -17.11 -8.17 -0.15
CA ARG A 306 -15.66 -7.97 -0.21
C ARG A 306 -15.08 -7.91 1.19
N SER A 307 -13.87 -8.41 1.32
CA SER A 307 -13.02 -8.17 2.49
C SER A 307 -12.02 -7.04 2.22
N PHE A 308 -11.81 -6.15 3.18
CA PHE A 308 -10.86 -5.03 3.05
C PHE A 308 -9.77 -5.07 4.12
N GLN A 309 -8.52 -5.04 3.68
CA GLN A 309 -7.35 -4.98 4.54
C GLN A 309 -6.75 -3.57 4.55
N PHE A 310 -6.42 -3.06 5.73
CA PHE A 310 -5.71 -1.80 5.83
C PHE A 310 -4.21 -1.96 5.54
N ILE A 311 -3.60 -0.93 4.94
CA ILE A 311 -2.22 -0.99 4.43
C ILE A 311 -1.18 -1.39 5.49
N HIS A 312 -1.30 -0.95 6.74
CA HIS A 312 -0.34 -1.30 7.79
C HIS A 312 -0.34 -2.80 8.10
N ASP A 313 -1.51 -3.44 8.12
CA ASP A 313 -1.60 -4.89 8.31
C ASP A 313 -0.92 -5.63 7.15
N LEU A 314 -1.06 -5.14 5.91
CA LEU A 314 -0.38 -5.73 4.75
C LEU A 314 1.14 -5.61 4.91
N ILE A 315 1.66 -4.42 5.24
CA ILE A 315 3.12 -4.23 5.38
C ILE A 315 3.69 -5.12 6.48
N ASP A 316 3.00 -5.21 7.61
CA ASP A 316 3.35 -6.11 8.70
C ASP A 316 3.40 -7.58 8.22
N GLY A 317 2.38 -8.03 7.46
CA GLY A 317 2.36 -9.38 6.89
C GLY A 317 3.48 -9.66 5.89
N LEU A 318 3.81 -8.68 5.03
CA LEU A 318 4.90 -8.81 4.05
C LEU A 318 6.28 -8.92 4.74
N ILE A 319 6.53 -8.10 5.75
CA ILE A 319 7.79 -8.14 6.51
C ILE A 319 7.89 -9.44 7.33
N ALA A 320 6.81 -9.91 7.95
CA ALA A 320 6.77 -11.23 8.60
C ALA A 320 7.14 -12.34 7.62
N LEU A 321 6.46 -12.38 6.46
CA LEU A 321 6.65 -13.45 5.50
C LEU A 321 8.08 -13.46 4.96
N MET A 322 8.63 -12.28 4.62
CA MET A 322 10.02 -12.15 4.18
C MET A 322 11.00 -12.76 5.18
N ASN A 323 10.81 -12.50 6.48
CA ASN A 323 11.76 -12.94 7.50
C ASN A 323 11.47 -14.35 8.05
N SER A 324 10.30 -14.93 7.78
CA SER A 324 9.97 -16.32 8.13
C SER A 324 10.67 -17.36 7.25
N ASP A 325 10.57 -18.64 7.61
CA ASP A 325 11.02 -19.79 6.80
C ASP A 325 9.92 -20.38 5.89
N GLU A 326 8.70 -19.80 5.88
CA GLU A 326 7.59 -20.32 5.07
C GLU A 326 7.78 -19.98 3.59
N THR A 327 7.94 -21.00 2.75
CA THR A 327 8.13 -20.84 1.30
C THR A 327 6.85 -21.05 0.50
N ARG A 328 5.81 -21.67 1.08
CA ARG A 328 4.51 -21.86 0.42
C ARG A 328 3.79 -20.51 0.27
N PRO A 329 2.81 -20.38 -0.65
CA PRO A 329 2.04 -19.15 -0.75
C PRO A 329 1.30 -18.89 0.55
N VAL A 330 1.20 -17.62 0.95
CA VAL A 330 0.45 -17.21 2.14
C VAL A 330 -0.56 -16.14 1.75
N ASN A 331 -1.82 -16.36 2.09
CA ASN A 331 -2.86 -15.34 1.98
C ASN A 331 -2.61 -14.24 3.01
N ILE A 332 -2.48 -13.00 2.54
CA ILE A 332 -2.39 -11.82 3.39
C ILE A 332 -3.61 -10.95 3.07
N GLY A 333 -4.51 -10.84 4.06
CA GLY A 333 -5.82 -10.23 3.88
C GLY A 333 -6.57 -10.11 5.20
N ASN A 334 -7.73 -9.47 5.17
CA ASN A 334 -8.66 -9.44 6.29
C ASN A 334 -9.80 -10.42 6.08
N GLY A 335 -10.20 -11.16 7.12
CA GLY A 335 -11.32 -12.10 7.07
C GLY A 335 -12.68 -11.44 7.28
N ASP A 336 -12.71 -10.16 7.68
CA ASP A 336 -13.93 -9.37 7.85
C ASP A 336 -14.54 -9.08 6.47
N GLU A 337 -15.79 -9.49 6.28
CA GLU A 337 -16.51 -9.40 5.02
C GLU A 337 -17.68 -8.43 5.15
N PHE A 338 -17.83 -7.55 4.14
CA PHE A 338 -18.88 -6.54 4.08
C PHE A 338 -19.64 -6.70 2.77
N THR A 339 -20.95 -6.50 2.81
CA THR A 339 -21.68 -6.21 1.58
C THR A 339 -21.27 -4.83 1.06
N ILE A 340 -21.33 -4.61 -0.26
CA ILE A 340 -21.02 -3.30 -0.83
C ILE A 340 -21.99 -2.22 -0.33
N GLY A 341 -23.25 -2.58 -0.06
CA GLY A 341 -24.23 -1.68 0.57
C GLY A 341 -23.82 -1.24 1.98
N GLU A 342 -23.50 -2.18 2.88
CA GLU A 342 -23.02 -1.87 4.23
C GLU A 342 -21.73 -1.04 4.20
N PHE A 343 -20.83 -1.35 3.26
CA PHE A 343 -19.59 -0.61 3.09
C PHE A 343 -19.83 0.84 2.62
N ALA A 344 -20.76 1.05 1.69
CA ALA A 344 -21.13 2.40 1.24
C ALA A 344 -21.67 3.26 2.39
N GLU A 345 -22.53 2.68 3.23
CA GLU A 345 -23.06 3.32 4.44
C GLU A 345 -21.95 3.69 5.43
N LEU A 346 -21.06 2.75 5.73
CA LEU A 346 -19.90 2.98 6.60
C LEU A 346 -19.00 4.11 6.09
N VAL A 347 -18.72 4.15 4.78
CA VAL A 347 -17.91 5.23 4.19
C VAL A 347 -18.59 6.58 4.35
N ARG A 348 -19.90 6.67 4.11
CA ARG A 348 -20.66 7.91 4.28
C ARG A 348 -20.58 8.42 5.73
N GLU A 349 -20.86 7.55 6.71
CA GLU A 349 -20.76 7.91 8.13
C GLU A 349 -19.37 8.44 8.51
N VAL A 350 -18.31 7.77 8.05
CA VAL A 350 -16.94 8.15 8.36
C VAL A 350 -16.58 9.51 7.72
N VAL A 351 -17.01 9.74 6.48
CA VAL A 351 -16.78 11.03 5.80
C VAL A 351 -17.49 12.16 6.51
N GLU A 352 -18.78 11.99 6.85
CA GLU A 352 -19.57 12.99 7.57
C GLU A 352 -18.96 13.28 8.95
N LYS A 353 -18.56 12.24 9.70
CA LYS A 353 -17.85 12.37 10.99
C LYS A 353 -16.58 13.21 10.86
N VAL A 354 -15.67 12.84 9.95
CA VAL A 354 -14.39 13.55 9.77
C VAL A 354 -14.61 14.99 9.32
N GLN A 355 -15.59 15.23 8.44
CA GLN A 355 -15.99 16.57 8.02
C GLN A 355 -16.47 17.44 9.19
N THR A 356 -17.32 16.89 10.06
CA THR A 356 -17.77 17.58 11.28
C THR A 356 -16.63 17.85 12.27
N GLU A 357 -15.74 16.89 12.51
CA GLU A 357 -14.58 17.07 13.40
C GLU A 357 -13.63 18.15 12.91
N ASP A 358 -13.46 18.28 11.59
CA ASP A 358 -12.61 19.31 10.98
C ASP A 358 -13.32 20.68 10.85
N GLY A 359 -14.56 20.81 11.34
CA GLY A 359 -15.32 22.07 11.30
C GLY A 359 -15.96 22.41 9.94
N GLU A 360 -16.02 21.45 9.02
CA GLU A 360 -16.56 21.59 7.66
C GLU A 360 -17.73 20.62 7.45
N PRO A 361 -18.89 20.81 8.10
CA PRO A 361 -19.98 19.84 8.04
C PRO A 361 -20.46 19.59 6.60
N PRO A 362 -20.92 18.36 6.30
CA PRO A 362 -21.36 17.98 4.95
C PRO A 362 -22.45 18.94 4.45
N LYS A 363 -22.27 19.46 3.23
CA LYS A 363 -23.24 20.38 2.59
C LYS A 363 -24.58 19.72 2.27
N ARG A 364 -24.56 18.40 2.02
CA ARG A 364 -25.75 17.58 1.80
C ARG A 364 -25.51 16.15 2.26
N HIS A 365 -26.59 15.45 2.57
CA HIS A 365 -26.55 14.02 2.79
C HIS A 365 -26.50 13.27 1.45
N VAL A 366 -25.39 12.59 1.21
CA VAL A 366 -25.10 11.89 -0.04
C VAL A 366 -25.96 10.64 -0.17
N GLN A 367 -26.58 10.44 -1.34
CA GLN A 367 -27.41 9.27 -1.62
C GLN A 367 -26.58 8.12 -2.18
N ILE A 368 -27.02 6.88 -1.92
CA ILE A 368 -26.45 5.67 -2.52
C ILE A 368 -27.31 5.28 -3.71
N VAL A 369 -26.72 5.21 -4.90
CA VAL A 369 -27.41 4.96 -6.17
C VAL A 369 -26.90 3.67 -6.80
N TYR A 370 -27.82 2.85 -7.29
CA TYR A 370 -27.53 1.54 -7.87
C TYR A 370 -27.43 1.59 -9.41
N LYS A 371 -26.42 0.93 -9.98
CA LYS A 371 -26.17 0.82 -11.43
C LYS A 371 -25.94 -0.64 -11.86
N PRO A 372 -26.03 -0.99 -13.15
CA PRO A 372 -25.77 -2.36 -13.62
C PRO A 372 -24.35 -2.87 -13.30
N MET A 373 -24.20 -4.18 -13.06
CA MET A 373 -22.92 -4.80 -12.68
C MET A 373 -21.93 -4.85 -13.86
N PRO A 374 -20.62 -4.58 -13.66
CA PRO A 374 -19.59 -4.81 -14.67
C PRO A 374 -19.43 -6.31 -15.00
N THR A 375 -19.03 -6.61 -16.23
CA THR A 375 -18.73 -7.98 -16.69
C THR A 375 -17.54 -8.58 -15.92
N ASP A 376 -17.64 -9.86 -15.55
CA ASP A 376 -16.60 -10.66 -14.89
C ASP A 376 -16.07 -10.08 -13.55
N ASP A 377 -16.86 -9.26 -12.84
CA ASP A 377 -16.52 -8.86 -11.47
C ASP A 377 -16.90 -9.99 -10.48
N PRO A 378 -15.94 -10.54 -9.70
CA PRO A 378 -16.19 -11.68 -8.81
C PRO A 378 -17.33 -11.41 -7.83
N GLN A 379 -18.16 -12.40 -7.51
CA GLN A 379 -19.30 -12.14 -6.61
C GLN A 379 -18.91 -12.13 -5.13
N LYS A 380 -17.96 -12.99 -4.73
CA LYS A 380 -17.53 -13.16 -3.34
C LYS A 380 -16.03 -13.37 -3.28
N ARG A 381 -15.37 -12.74 -2.29
CA ARG A 381 -13.94 -12.92 -2.06
C ARG A 381 -13.61 -12.67 -0.59
N ARG A 382 -13.07 -13.69 0.06
CA ARG A 382 -12.68 -13.71 1.46
C ARG A 382 -11.48 -14.65 1.66
N PRO A 383 -10.36 -14.15 2.19
CA PRO A 383 -9.18 -14.98 2.44
C PRO A 383 -9.44 -15.96 3.58
N ASP A 384 -8.98 -17.20 3.42
CA ASP A 384 -8.59 -18.00 4.58
C ASP A 384 -7.17 -17.60 4.98
N THR A 385 -7.01 -17.02 6.17
CA THR A 385 -5.71 -16.58 6.71
C THR A 385 -5.14 -17.52 7.78
N THR A 386 -5.68 -18.74 7.87
CA THR A 386 -5.24 -19.76 8.85
C THR A 386 -3.73 -20.02 8.75
N ARG A 387 -3.19 -20.13 7.54
CA ARG A 387 -1.75 -20.31 7.33
C ARG A 387 -0.94 -19.13 7.87
N ALA A 388 -1.31 -17.90 7.53
CA ALA A 388 -0.63 -16.70 8.02
C ALA A 388 -0.63 -16.64 9.56
N LYS A 389 -1.73 -17.00 10.20
CA LYS A 389 -1.82 -17.09 11.66
C LYS A 389 -0.90 -18.18 12.23
N GLN A 390 -0.85 -19.35 11.61
CA GLN A 390 -0.07 -20.48 12.13
C GLN A 390 1.44 -20.31 11.94
N VAL A 391 1.87 -19.80 10.78
CA VAL A 391 3.30 -19.80 10.40
C VAL A 391 3.96 -18.44 10.58
N LEU A 392 3.18 -17.35 10.59
CA LEU A 392 3.68 -15.99 10.79
C LEU A 392 3.27 -15.38 12.15
N ASP A 393 2.39 -16.07 12.90
CA ASP A 393 1.67 -15.53 14.06
C ASP A 393 0.91 -14.22 13.72
N TRP A 394 0.60 -14.01 12.44
CA TRP A 394 0.10 -12.74 11.93
C TRP A 394 -1.41 -12.78 11.75
N GLN A 395 -2.07 -11.66 12.12
CA GLN A 395 -3.47 -11.40 11.83
C GLN A 395 -3.71 -9.89 11.75
N PRO A 396 -4.70 -9.41 10.97
CA PRO A 396 -5.06 -8.00 10.93
C PRO A 396 -5.42 -7.45 12.32
N ARG A 397 -4.89 -6.26 12.60
CA ARG A 397 -5.14 -5.49 13.83
C ARG A 397 -6.09 -4.32 13.59
N TRP A 398 -6.11 -3.77 12.37
CA TRP A 398 -6.90 -2.59 12.04
C TRP A 398 -8.32 -2.96 11.65
N SER A 399 -9.30 -2.29 12.26
CA SER A 399 -10.68 -2.35 11.78
C SER A 399 -10.84 -1.55 10.49
N VAL A 400 -11.84 -1.91 9.68
CA VAL A 400 -12.13 -1.20 8.43
C VAL A 400 -12.46 0.28 8.69
N ARG A 401 -13.20 0.57 9.76
CA ARG A 401 -13.55 1.95 10.15
C ARG A 401 -12.32 2.81 10.41
N MET A 402 -11.33 2.30 11.15
CA MET A 402 -10.08 3.03 11.45
C MET A 402 -9.30 3.37 10.18
N GLY A 403 -9.15 2.38 9.30
CA GLY A 403 -8.44 2.60 8.05
C GLY A 403 -9.16 3.58 7.13
N LEU A 404 -10.50 3.62 7.16
CA LEU A 404 -11.30 4.59 6.42
C LEU A 404 -11.07 6.01 6.94
N GLU A 405 -11.06 6.20 8.26
CA GLU A 405 -10.78 7.51 8.86
C GLU A 405 -9.41 8.06 8.41
N GLU A 406 -8.37 7.22 8.42
CA GLU A 406 -7.03 7.59 7.90
C GLU A 406 -7.05 7.98 6.42
N MET A 407 -7.75 7.20 5.60
CA MET A 407 -7.83 7.43 4.16
C MET A 407 -8.64 8.69 3.81
N VAL A 408 -9.73 8.96 4.54
CA VAL A 408 -10.52 10.18 4.38
C VAL A 408 -9.67 11.41 4.71
N ARG A 409 -8.94 11.41 5.84
CA ARG A 409 -8.04 12.51 6.20
C ARG A 409 -6.96 12.74 5.15
N TYR A 410 -6.36 11.65 4.65
CA TYR A 410 -5.38 11.72 3.57
C TYR A 410 -5.97 12.38 2.30
N TYR A 411 -7.14 11.95 1.83
CA TYR A 411 -7.75 12.54 0.63
C TYR A 411 -8.22 13.98 0.85
N LYS A 412 -8.77 14.32 2.02
CA LYS A 412 -9.07 15.73 2.36
C LYS A 412 -7.84 16.62 2.26
N ALA A 413 -6.72 16.20 2.84
CA ALA A 413 -5.46 16.94 2.76
C ALA A 413 -5.00 17.12 1.29
N LYS A 414 -5.08 16.06 0.49
CA LYS A 414 -4.71 16.11 -0.93
C LYS A 414 -5.65 16.98 -1.78
N MET A 415 -6.94 17.00 -1.47
CA MET A 415 -7.91 17.92 -2.11
C MET A 415 -7.62 19.38 -1.74
N ALA A 416 -7.28 19.66 -0.48
CA ALA A 416 -6.88 21.01 -0.04
C ALA A 416 -5.59 21.50 -0.73
N GLU A 417 -4.65 20.59 -1.01
CA GLU A 417 -3.45 20.85 -1.81
C GLU A 417 -3.75 21.05 -3.32
N GLY A 418 -4.95 20.71 -3.79
CA GLY A 418 -5.30 20.70 -5.22
C GLY A 418 -4.68 19.54 -6.02
N SER A 419 -4.24 18.48 -5.32
CA SER A 419 -3.68 17.26 -5.95
C SER A 419 -4.76 16.26 -6.40
N ILE A 420 -6.00 16.42 -5.94
CA ILE A 420 -7.20 15.62 -6.24
C ILE A 420 -8.36 16.58 -6.41
#